data_AF-A0A350CD67-F1
#
_entry.id   AF-A0A350CD67-F1
#
_cell.length_a   1.000
_cell.length_b   1.000
_cell.length_c   1.000
_cell.angle_alpha   90.00
_cell.angle_beta   90.00
_cell.angle_gamma   90.00
#
_symmetry.space_group_name_H-M   'P 1'
#
loop_
_entity.id
_entity.type
_entity.pdbx_description
1 polymer ?
#
loop_
_entity_poly.entity_id
_entity_poly.type
_entity_poly.pdbx_seq_one_letter_code
_entity_poly.pdbx_strand_id
1 'polypeptide(L)'
;AYQEIVNNYTPGDRIFIAGFSRGAFSARCLASFIATCGILQNHTLDVADFLDNRAIEELWELYAQRSEERAKLNSFCAANCFPRKEPIVEAVAVWDTVGALGIPWGIFEQNSVSLTSEAQFCLRG
;
A
#
# COMPACT_ATOMS: atom_id res chain seq x y z
N ALA A 1 -2.54 -5.20 3.40
CA ALA A 1 -1.56 -4.15 3.75
C ALA A 1 -2.20 -2.75 3.74
N TYR A 2 -2.66 -2.22 2.60
CA TYR A 2 -3.30 -0.88 2.59
C TYR A 2 -4.57 -0.82 3.45
N GLN A 3 -5.44 -1.83 3.38
CA GLN A 3 -6.63 -1.94 4.26
C GLN A 3 -6.26 -1.86 5.75
N GLU A 4 -5.21 -2.56 6.18
CA GLU A 4 -4.73 -2.48 7.57
C GLU A 4 -4.29 -1.07 7.96
N ILE A 5 -3.67 -0.32 7.04
CA ILE A 5 -3.32 1.08 7.29
C ILE A 5 -4.60 1.93 7.44
N VAL A 6 -5.58 1.76 6.54
CA VAL A 6 -6.87 2.46 6.61
C VAL A 6 -7.58 2.20 7.95
N ASN A 7 -7.53 0.95 8.44
CA ASN A 7 -8.21 0.55 9.67
C ASN A 7 -7.56 1.13 10.94
N ASN A 8 -6.25 1.41 10.90
CA ASN A 8 -5.46 1.74 12.10
C ASN A 8 -4.91 3.17 12.11
N TYR A 9 -4.92 3.87 10.97
CA TYR A 9 -4.34 5.21 10.85
C TYR A 9 -5.18 6.27 11.56
N THR A 10 -4.53 7.05 12.41
CA THR A 10 -5.05 8.28 12.99
C THR A 10 -4.28 9.47 12.39
N PRO A 11 -4.95 10.59 12.07
CA PRO A 11 -4.27 11.80 11.59
C PRO A 11 -3.09 12.20 12.48
N GLY A 12 -1.90 12.33 11.87
CA GLY A 12 -0.65 12.61 12.56
C GLY A 12 0.24 11.38 12.81
N ASP A 13 -0.27 10.16 12.58
CA ASP A 13 0.53 8.95 12.65
C ASP A 13 1.61 8.94 11.56
N ARG A 14 2.79 8.43 11.91
CA ARG A 14 3.90 8.21 10.97
C ARG A 14 3.86 6.79 10.45
N ILE A 15 4.00 6.64 9.13
CA ILE A 15 3.96 5.34 8.46
C ILE A 15 5.37 4.92 8.07
N PHE A 16 5.77 3.73 8.50
CA PHE A 16 7.02 3.09 8.14
C PHE A 16 6.71 1.84 7.34
N ILE A 17 7.34 1.69 6.18
CA ILE A 17 7.11 0.54 5.30
C ILE A 17 8.44 -0.20 5.13
N ALA A 18 8.43 -1.51 5.39
CA ALA A 18 9.60 -2.36 5.21
C ALA A 18 9.32 -3.51 4.23
N GLY A 19 10.33 -3.91 3.45
CA GLY A 19 10.20 -5.05 2.54
C GLY A 19 11.53 -5.71 2.18
N PHE A 20 11.53 -7.05 2.07
CA PHE A 20 12.71 -7.85 1.72
C PHE A 20 12.49 -8.66 0.43
N SER A 21 13.50 -8.77 -0.43
CA SER A 21 13.44 -9.50 -1.72
C SER A 21 12.21 -9.05 -2.54
N ARG A 22 11.30 -9.97 -2.90
CA ARG A 22 10.01 -9.63 -3.56
C ARG A 22 9.17 -8.62 -2.79
N GLY A 23 9.24 -8.64 -1.45
CA GLY A 23 8.55 -7.68 -0.59
C GLY A 23 9.07 -6.25 -0.74
N ALA A 24 10.30 -6.04 -1.22
CA ALA A 24 10.83 -4.71 -1.51
C ALA A 24 10.03 -4.02 -2.62
N PHE A 25 9.59 -4.76 -3.65
CA PHE A 25 8.73 -4.23 -4.70
C PHE A 25 7.36 -3.82 -4.15
N SER A 26 6.71 -4.70 -3.40
CA SER A 26 5.41 -4.41 -2.76
C SER A 26 5.48 -3.21 -1.81
N ALA A 27 6.55 -3.09 -1.01
CA ALA A 27 6.77 -1.95 -0.13
C ALA A 27 6.84 -0.62 -0.89
N ARG A 28 7.56 -0.58 -2.02
CA ARG A 28 7.64 0.61 -2.89
C ARG A 28 6.30 0.92 -3.55
N CYS A 29 5.57 -0.09 -4.02
CA CYS A 29 4.24 0.08 -4.59
C CYS A 29 3.25 0.64 -3.57
N LEU A 30 3.26 0.13 -2.34
CA LEU A 30 2.41 0.61 -1.26
C LEU A 30 2.74 2.06 -0.89
N ALA A 31 4.02 2.39 -0.75
CA ALA A 31 4.46 3.76 -0.50
C ALA A 31 4.02 4.72 -1.61
N SER A 32 4.19 4.32 -2.88
CA SER A 32 3.75 5.09 -4.04
C SER A 32 2.24 5.27 -4.07
N PHE A 33 1.48 4.23 -3.72
CA PHE A 33 0.02 4.28 -3.66
C PHE A 33 -0.44 5.27 -2.58
N ILE A 34 0.10 5.20 -1.36
CA ILE A 34 -0.22 6.15 -0.29
C ILE A 34 0.17 7.58 -0.66
N ALA A 35 1.37 7.80 -1.20
CA ALA A 35 1.81 9.13 -1.64
C ALA A 35 0.91 9.71 -2.76
N THR A 36 0.35 8.84 -3.61
CA THR A 36 -0.52 9.24 -4.72
C THR A 36 -1.98 9.38 -4.33
N CYS A 37 -2.47 8.62 -3.36
CA CYS A 37 -3.92 8.55 -3.08
C CYS A 37 -4.27 9.16 -1.71
N GLY A 38 -3.33 9.19 -0.77
CA GLY A 38 -3.60 9.39 0.64
C GLY A 38 -4.07 8.09 1.31
N ILE A 39 -4.75 8.22 2.44
CA ILE A 39 -5.37 7.12 3.19
C ILE A 39 -6.86 7.38 3.24
N LEU A 40 -7.67 6.36 2.96
CA LEU A 40 -9.13 6.45 3.04
C LEU A 40 -9.59 6.78 4.47
N GLN A 41 -10.59 7.63 4.59
CA GLN A 41 -11.21 7.96 5.87
C GLN A 41 -12.33 6.95 6.16
N ASN A 42 -12.23 6.25 7.29
CA ASN A 42 -13.19 5.21 7.68
C ASN A 42 -14.61 5.76 7.96
N HIS A 43 -14.72 7.03 8.38
CA HIS A 43 -16.00 7.61 8.84
C HIS A 43 -16.85 8.26 7.74
N THR A 44 -16.37 8.30 6.50
CA THR A 44 -17.10 8.82 5.33
C THR A 44 -17.74 7.73 4.47
N LEU A 45 -17.44 6.45 4.75
CA LEU A 45 -17.98 5.31 4.01
C LEU A 45 -19.13 4.70 4.80
N ASP A 46 -20.17 4.24 4.11
CA ASP A 46 -21.22 3.43 4.75
C ASP A 46 -20.57 2.17 5.35
N VAL A 47 -21.07 1.69 6.49
CA VAL A 47 -20.49 0.54 7.22
C VAL A 47 -20.44 -0.69 6.29
N ALA A 48 -21.43 -0.84 5.41
CA ALA A 48 -21.46 -1.89 4.40
C ALA A 48 -20.31 -1.75 3.37
N ASP A 49 -20.00 -0.54 2.89
CA ASP A 49 -18.92 -0.29 1.93
C ASP A 49 -17.54 -0.56 2.52
N PHE A 50 -17.37 -0.28 3.81
CA PHE A 50 -16.13 -0.54 4.53
C PHE A 50 -15.91 -2.05 4.75
N LEU A 51 -16.95 -2.80 5.11
CA LEU A 51 -16.85 -4.25 5.30
C LEU A 51 -16.55 -5.00 4.00
N ASP A 52 -17.06 -4.50 2.87
CA ASP A 52 -16.91 -5.14 1.56
C ASP A 52 -15.68 -4.66 0.77
N ASN A 53 -14.81 -3.81 1.35
CA ASN A 53 -13.61 -3.25 0.69
C ASN A 53 -13.87 -2.49 -0.63
N ARG A 54 -15.12 -2.17 -0.97
CA ARG A 54 -15.48 -1.58 -2.29
C ARG A 54 -14.74 -0.28 -2.58
N ALA A 55 -14.65 0.60 -1.59
CA ALA A 55 -13.95 1.88 -1.75
C ALA A 55 -12.44 1.71 -1.98
N ILE A 56 -11.83 0.64 -1.44
CA ILE A 56 -10.43 0.30 -1.68
C ILE A 56 -10.23 -0.22 -3.10
N GLU A 57 -11.15 -1.06 -3.57
CA GLU A 57 -11.14 -1.60 -4.94
C GLU A 57 -11.31 -0.48 -5.98
N GLU A 58 -12.31 0.40 -5.80
CA GLU A 58 -12.53 1.55 -6.68
C GLU A 58 -11.31 2.49 -6.70
N LEU A 59 -10.73 2.80 -5.53
CA LEU A 59 -9.52 3.61 -5.46
C LEU A 59 -8.34 2.96 -6.20
N TRP A 60 -8.20 1.64 -6.09
CA TRP A 60 -7.16 0.89 -6.79
C TRP A 60 -7.35 0.94 -8.31
N GLU A 61 -8.57 0.75 -8.80
CA GLU A 61 -8.89 0.83 -10.23
C GLU A 61 -8.58 2.21 -10.80
N LEU A 62 -9.03 3.27 -10.11
CA LEU A 62 -8.74 4.67 -10.47
C LEU A 62 -7.23 4.94 -10.49
N TYR A 63 -6.50 4.40 -9.51
CA TYR A 63 -5.04 4.53 -9.46
C TYR A 63 -4.34 3.77 -10.59
N ALA A 64 -4.79 2.54 -10.91
CA ALA A 64 -4.18 1.71 -11.93
C ALA A 64 -4.27 2.33 -13.34
N GLN A 65 -5.32 3.12 -13.60
CA GLN A 65 -5.55 3.81 -14.88
C GLN A 65 -4.76 5.12 -15.04
N ARG A 66 -3.88 5.46 -14.07
CA ARG A 66 -2.85 6.53 -13.93
C ARG A 66 -2.92 7.82 -14.79
N SER A 67 -3.13 7.74 -16.10
CA SER A 67 -3.14 8.86 -17.05
C SER A 67 -4.53 9.28 -17.50
N GLU A 68 -5.46 8.35 -17.69
CA GLU A 68 -6.76 8.63 -18.33
C GLU A 68 -7.77 9.19 -17.33
N GLU A 69 -7.69 8.74 -16.07
CA GLU A 69 -8.68 9.07 -15.04
C GLU A 69 -8.13 9.93 -13.90
N ARG A 70 -7.03 10.66 -14.14
CA ARG A 70 -6.34 11.43 -13.10
C ARG A 70 -7.26 12.43 -12.40
N ALA A 71 -8.18 13.06 -13.14
CA ALA A 71 -9.16 13.97 -12.58
C ALA A 71 -10.15 13.26 -11.64
N LYS A 72 -10.67 12.09 -12.05
CA LYS A 72 -11.58 11.27 -11.22
C LYS A 72 -10.88 10.78 -9.96
N LEU A 73 -9.65 10.27 -10.08
CA LEU A 73 -8.83 9.87 -8.94
C LEU A 73 -8.66 11.03 -7.94
N ASN A 74 -8.33 12.23 -8.43
CA ASN A 74 -8.16 13.39 -7.57
C ASN A 74 -9.47 13.78 -6.86
N SER A 75 -10.60 13.79 -7.58
CA SER A 75 -11.92 14.06 -7.00
C SER A 75 -12.31 13.03 -5.95
N PHE A 76 -12.10 11.74 -6.24
CA PHE A 76 -12.37 10.65 -5.30
C PHE A 76 -11.50 10.78 -4.04
N CYS A 77 -10.19 11.01 -4.20
CA CYS A 77 -9.30 11.22 -3.06
C CYS A 77 -9.69 12.46 -2.24
N ALA A 78 -10.12 13.54 -2.88
CA ALA A 78 -10.53 14.76 -2.18
C ALA A 78 -11.81 14.55 -1.34
N ALA A 79 -12.71 13.66 -1.78
CA ALA A 79 -13.93 13.33 -1.06
C ALA A 79 -13.71 12.30 0.05
N ASN A 80 -12.84 11.32 -0.18
CA ASN A 80 -12.80 10.09 0.63
C ASN A 80 -11.47 9.85 1.38
N CYS A 81 -10.40 10.58 1.09
CA CYS A 81 -9.09 10.39 1.74
C CYS A 81 -8.74 11.53 2.69
N PHE A 82 -7.86 11.27 3.66
CA PHE A 82 -7.20 12.33 4.41
C PHE A 82 -6.41 13.25 3.45
N PRO A 83 -6.32 14.56 3.73
CA PRO A 83 -5.52 15.47 2.91
C PRO A 83 -4.11 14.92 2.73
N ARG A 84 -3.62 14.80 1.50
CA ARG A 84 -2.36 14.08 1.18
C ARG A 84 -1.10 14.59 1.90
N LYS A 85 -1.16 15.76 2.53
CA LYS A 85 -0.08 16.31 3.37
C LYS A 85 -0.03 15.70 4.77
N GLU A 86 -1.10 15.07 5.22
CA GLU A 86 -1.23 14.46 6.56
C GLU A 86 -0.73 13.02 6.64
N PRO A 87 -1.05 12.09 5.72
CA PRO A 87 -0.47 10.76 5.74
C PRO A 87 0.99 10.84 5.32
N ILE A 88 1.89 10.72 6.29
CA ILE A 88 3.33 10.80 6.07
C ILE A 88 3.89 9.37 6.06
N VAL A 89 4.25 8.91 4.86
CA VAL A 89 5.19 7.78 4.72
C VAL A 89 6.58 8.31 5.06
N GLU A 90 6.95 8.16 6.34
CA GLU A 90 8.18 8.71 6.91
C GLU A 90 9.42 8.01 6.33
N ALA A 91 9.34 6.69 6.18
CA ALA A 91 10.43 5.92 5.59
C ALA A 91 9.95 4.66 4.89
N VAL A 92 10.70 4.28 3.85
CA VAL A 92 10.55 3.02 3.12
C VAL A 92 11.88 2.28 3.17
N ALA A 93 12.00 1.31 4.08
CA ALA A 93 13.20 0.50 4.26
C ALA A 93 13.11 -0.77 3.43
N VAL A 94 13.93 -0.89 2.38
CA VAL A 94 13.90 -2.05 1.50
C VAL A 94 15.26 -2.71 1.39
N TRP A 95 15.25 -4.04 1.51
CA TRP A 95 16.42 -4.89 1.34
C TRP A 95 16.16 -5.78 0.14
N ASP A 96 16.77 -5.44 -0.98
CA ASP A 96 16.77 -6.33 -2.14
C ASP A 96 17.81 -7.44 -1.93
N THR A 97 17.57 -8.63 -2.44
CA THR A 97 18.62 -9.66 -2.46
C THR A 97 19.71 -9.17 -3.41
N VAL A 98 20.79 -8.62 -2.88
CA VAL A 98 22.00 -8.39 -3.67
C VAL A 98 22.63 -9.75 -4.04
N GLY A 99 22.45 -10.16 -5.29
CA GLY A 99 23.15 -11.28 -5.97
C GLY A 99 22.33 -11.82 -7.16
N ALA A 100 22.77 -11.79 -8.42
CA ALA A 100 24.10 -12.13 -8.89
C ALA A 100 24.56 -11.36 -10.14
N LEU A 101 25.69 -10.66 -10.04
CA LEU A 101 26.72 -10.91 -11.06
C LEU A 101 27.17 -12.38 -10.86
N GLY A 102 26.60 -13.33 -11.61
CA GLY A 102 27.26 -14.62 -11.86
C GLY A 102 26.71 -15.95 -11.28
N ILE A 103 25.40 -16.20 -11.20
CA ILE A 103 24.89 -17.59 -11.04
C ILE A 103 23.90 -17.95 -12.18
N PRO A 104 24.14 -19.00 -12.99
CA PRO A 104 23.30 -19.36 -14.13
C PRO A 104 21.85 -19.74 -13.76
N TRP A 105 20.92 -19.40 -14.65
CA TRP A 105 19.45 -19.47 -14.55
C TRP A 105 18.78 -20.85 -14.33
N GLY A 106 19.47 -21.86 -13.82
CA GLY A 106 18.98 -23.24 -13.79
C GLY A 106 18.33 -23.76 -12.50
N ILE A 107 18.23 -22.97 -11.42
CA ILE A 107 17.98 -23.54 -10.06
C ILE A 107 16.58 -23.22 -9.47
N PHE A 108 15.75 -22.39 -10.10
CA PHE A 108 14.40 -22.09 -9.58
C PHE A 108 13.28 -22.79 -10.37
N GLU A 109 13.34 -24.11 -10.46
CA GLU A 109 12.15 -24.95 -10.64
C GLU A 109 12.10 -25.97 -9.49
N GLN A 110 11.24 -25.71 -8.49
CA GLN A 110 10.26 -26.67 -7.94
C GLN A 110 9.64 -26.22 -6.60
N ASN A 111 8.31 -26.11 -6.64
CA ASN A 111 7.34 -26.53 -5.61
C ASN A 111 7.07 -25.67 -4.36
N SER A 112 6.04 -24.83 -4.53
CA SER A 112 4.75 -24.82 -3.79
C SER A 112 4.68 -24.62 -2.26
N VAL A 113 4.08 -23.47 -1.91
CA VAL A 113 3.04 -23.23 -0.88
C VAL A 113 3.41 -23.35 0.60
N SER A 114 3.45 -22.21 1.28
CA SER A 114 2.61 -21.89 2.44
C SER A 114 2.68 -20.39 2.74
N LEU A 115 1.58 -19.68 2.49
CA LEU A 115 1.44 -18.25 2.76
C LEU A 115 0.97 -18.07 4.21
N THR A 116 1.88 -17.68 5.09
CA THR A 116 1.52 -16.86 6.26
C THR A 116 2.42 -15.64 6.21
N SER A 117 1.88 -14.50 5.77
CA SER A 117 2.58 -13.23 5.84
C SER A 117 1.82 -12.34 6.81
N GLU A 118 2.16 -12.45 8.08
CA GLU A 118 1.95 -11.38 9.05
C GLU A 118 2.87 -10.21 8.66
N ALA A 119 2.28 -9.04 8.44
CA ALA A 119 2.98 -7.77 8.42
C ALA A 119 2.10 -6.76 9.14
N GLN A 120 2.17 -6.78 10.46
CA GLN A 120 1.77 -5.66 11.32
C GLN A 120 3.05 -4.95 11.75
N PHE A 121 3.09 -3.62 11.69
CA PHE A 121 3.66 -2.79 12.76
C PHE A 121 3.21 -1.34 12.55
N CYS A 122 2.27 -0.90 13.38
CA CYS A 122 2.03 0.50 13.68
C CYS A 122 2.77 0.78 15.00
N LEU A 123 3.85 1.55 14.96
CA LEU A 123 4.57 1.97 16.17
C LEU A 123 4.09 3.36 16.55
N ARG A 124 3.34 3.44 17.65
CA ARG A 124 3.01 4.69 18.34
C ARG A 124 4.23 5.18 19.12
N GLY A 125 4.59 6.44 18.93
CA GLY A 125 5.52 7.19 19.77
C GLY A 125 4.90 8.50 20.18
#